data_AF-A0A7V9AWN6-F1
#
_entry.id   AF-A0A7V9AWN6-F1
#
_cell.length_a   1.000
_cell.length_b   1.000
_cell.length_c   1.000
_cell.angle_alpha   90.00
_cell.angle_beta   90.00
_cell.angle_gamma   90.00
#
_symmetry.space_group_name_H-M   'P 1'
#
loop_
_entity.id
_entity.type
_entity.pdbx_description
1 polymer ?
#
loop_
_entity_poly.entity_id
_entity_poly.type
_entity_poly.pdbx_seq_one_letter_code
_entity_poly.pdbx_strand_id
1 'polypeptide(L)'
;MPEAASAPRAFDALTPNQLLEMYWFARLVREIEERLVILFRQSKVLGGLYRSLGQEGESVGTAYALRKTDALLPLIRNMGALMTIGVAHVPYSPPLESAFLPNADKVIEAAKTLVAY
;
A
#
# COMPACT_ATOMS: atom_id res chain seq x y z
N MET A 1 21.22 -5.31 39.99
CA MET A 1 20.82 -3.90 39.77
C MET A 1 19.30 -3.87 39.67
N PRO A 2 18.59 -2.92 40.29
CA PRO A 2 17.14 -2.86 40.14
C PRO A 2 16.80 -2.47 38.71
N GLU A 3 15.93 -3.24 38.08
CA GLU A 3 15.40 -3.02 36.74
C GLU A 3 14.58 -1.72 36.76
N ALA A 4 15.10 -0.67 36.14
CA ALA A 4 14.36 0.59 36.02
C ALA A 4 13.12 0.33 35.18
N ALA A 5 11.93 0.51 35.76
CA ALA A 5 10.66 0.40 35.03
C ALA A 5 10.73 1.30 33.78
N SER A 6 10.67 0.69 32.59
CA SER A 6 10.83 1.42 31.34
C SER A 6 9.69 2.41 31.17
N ALA A 7 10.00 3.65 30.76
CA ALA A 7 9.00 4.63 30.39
C ALA A 7 7.97 4.04 29.41
N PRO A 8 6.70 4.47 29.47
CA PRO A 8 5.66 3.98 28.57
C PRO A 8 6.11 4.22 27.12
N ARG A 9 6.03 3.16 26.32
CA ARG A 9 6.42 3.16 24.91
C ARG A 9 5.30 3.84 24.12
N ALA A 10 5.64 4.54 23.03
CA ALA A 10 4.66 5.26 22.24
C ALA A 10 3.50 4.37 21.74
N PHE A 11 3.75 3.08 21.54
CA PHE A 11 2.71 2.12 21.15
C PHE A 11 1.78 1.70 22.30
N ASP A 12 2.15 1.91 23.58
CA ASP A 12 1.29 1.60 24.73
C ASP A 12 0.03 2.49 24.72
N ALA A 13 0.06 3.61 24.00
CA ALA A 13 -1.07 4.52 23.81
C ALA A 13 -1.94 4.19 22.59
N LEU A 14 -1.53 3.24 21.74
CA LEU A 14 -2.28 2.88 20.53
C LEU A 14 -3.40 1.88 20.86
N THR A 15 -4.58 2.13 20.30
CA THR A 15 -5.69 1.19 20.39
C THR A 15 -5.45 -0.03 19.48
N PRO A 16 -6.05 -1.19 19.77
CA PRO A 16 -5.97 -2.36 18.89
C PRO A 16 -6.39 -2.07 17.44
N ASN A 17 -7.38 -1.21 17.23
CA ASN A 17 -7.83 -0.83 15.89
C ASN A 17 -6.78 -0.02 15.12
N GLN A 18 -6.05 0.87 15.80
CA GLN A 18 -4.96 1.63 15.16
C GLN A 18 -3.81 0.70 14.76
N LEU A 19 -3.47 -0.27 15.64
CA LEU A 19 -2.47 -1.29 15.32
C LEU A 19 -2.88 -2.15 14.11
N LEU A 20 -4.16 -2.56 14.04
CA LEU A 20 -4.71 -3.31 12.90
C LEU A 20 -4.71 -2.48 11.62
N GLU A 21 -5.04 -1.20 11.69
CA GLU A 21 -5.01 -0.29 10.55
C GLU A 21 -3.60 -0.10 10.01
N MET A 22 -2.62 0.16 10.89
CA MET A 22 -1.20 0.24 10.49
C MET A 22 -0.72 -1.08 9.87
N TYR A 23 -1.09 -2.22 10.45
CA TYR A 23 -0.77 -3.52 9.88
C TYR A 23 -1.42 -3.73 8.51
N TRP A 24 -2.68 -3.30 8.34
CA TRP A 24 -3.39 -3.36 7.07
C TRP A 24 -2.65 -2.57 5.98
N PHE A 25 -2.24 -1.33 6.27
CA PHE A 25 -1.46 -0.54 5.31
C PHE A 25 -0.12 -1.18 4.98
N ALA A 26 0.61 -1.69 5.98
CA ALA A 26 1.89 -2.37 5.74
C ALA A 26 1.72 -3.61 4.85
N ARG A 27 0.66 -4.39 5.06
CA ARG A 27 0.32 -5.54 4.21
C ARG A 27 -0.14 -5.12 2.82
N LEU A 28 -0.95 -4.08 2.71
CA LEU A 28 -1.42 -3.56 1.42
C LEU A 28 -0.23 -3.17 0.53
N VAL A 29 0.73 -2.42 1.08
CA VAL A 29 1.91 -1.96 0.35
C VAL A 29 2.76 -3.15 -0.10
N ARG A 30 3.00 -4.12 0.79
CA ARG A 30 3.71 -5.36 0.45
C ARG A 30 3.08 -6.05 -0.76
N GLU A 31 1.76 -6.25 -0.69
CA GLU A 31 0.98 -6.95 -1.71
C GLU A 31 0.96 -6.20 -3.05
N ILE A 32 0.91 -4.87 -3.03
CA ILE A 32 1.01 -4.03 -4.22
C ILE A 32 2.41 -4.15 -4.84
N GLU A 33 3.46 -3.98 -4.04
CA GLU A 33 4.83 -4.03 -4.56
C GLU A 33 5.20 -5.41 -5.13
N GLU A 34 4.75 -6.50 -4.51
CA GLU A 34 4.95 -7.84 -5.05
C GLU A 34 4.25 -8.04 -6.40
N ARG A 35 3.02 -7.54 -6.55
CA ARG A 35 2.30 -7.55 -7.84
C ARG A 35 3.00 -6.67 -8.88
N LEU A 36 3.48 -5.50 -8.49
CA LEU A 36 4.22 -4.60 -9.38
C LEU A 36 5.50 -5.26 -9.91
N VAL A 37 6.19 -6.08 -9.12
CA VAL A 37 7.36 -6.84 -9.62
C VAL A 37 6.97 -7.81 -10.72
N ILE A 38 5.85 -8.50 -10.57
CA ILE A 38 5.36 -9.43 -11.59
C ILE A 38 5.07 -8.67 -12.89
N LEU A 39 4.36 -7.55 -12.80
CA LEU A 39 4.04 -6.69 -13.95
C LEU A 39 5.30 -6.06 -14.58
N PHE A 40 6.26 -5.65 -13.76
CA PHE A 40 7.54 -5.11 -14.22
C PHE A 40 8.33 -6.15 -15.00
N ARG A 41 8.39 -7.40 -14.52
CA ARG A 41 9.02 -8.52 -15.24
C ARG A 41 8.31 -8.88 -16.56
N GLN A 42 7.05 -8.50 -16.69
CA GLN A 42 6.26 -8.64 -17.93
C GLN A 42 6.32 -7.41 -18.83
N SER A 43 7.21 -6.45 -18.54
CA SER A 43 7.34 -5.17 -19.25
C SER A 43 6.04 -4.35 -19.28
N LYS A 44 5.14 -4.54 -18.30
CA LYS A 44 3.89 -3.78 -18.14
C LYS A 44 4.07 -2.51 -17.31
N VAL A 45 5.16 -2.42 -16.55
CA VAL A 45 5.60 -1.21 -15.85
C VAL A 45 6.84 -0.71 -16.56
N LEU A 46 6.76 0.49 -17.14
CA LEU A 46 7.86 1.12 -17.86
C LEU A 46 8.73 1.97 -16.91
N GLY A 47 10.03 2.05 -17.20
CA GLY A 47 10.98 2.81 -16.40
C GLY A 47 11.58 2.00 -15.26
N GLY A 48 11.64 2.58 -14.05
CA GLY A 48 12.22 1.94 -12.87
C GLY A 48 11.17 1.60 -11.81
N LEU A 49 11.20 0.37 -11.29
CA LEU A 49 10.40 -0.04 -10.13
C LEU A 49 11.27 -0.02 -8.87
N TYR A 50 10.96 0.90 -7.94
CA TYR A 50 11.66 1.03 -6.66
C TYR A 50 10.79 0.54 -5.53
N ARG A 51 11.20 -0.57 -4.92
CA ARG A 51 10.48 -1.22 -3.82
C ARG A 51 11.01 -0.79 -2.47
N SER A 52 10.12 -0.86 -1.49
CA SER A 52 10.33 -0.62 -0.08
C SER A 52 10.14 -1.90 0.75
N LEU A 53 10.49 -3.05 0.15
CA LEU A 53 10.34 -4.37 0.78
C LEU A 53 11.11 -4.41 2.12
N GLY A 54 10.37 -4.67 3.20
CA GLY A 54 10.91 -4.69 4.56
C GLY A 54 11.01 -3.32 5.23
N GLN A 55 10.63 -2.24 4.54
CA GLN A 55 10.59 -0.87 5.04
C GLN A 55 9.15 -0.35 5.22
N GLU A 56 8.15 -1.23 5.10
CA GLU A 56 6.74 -0.81 5.13
C GLU A 56 6.38 -0.16 6.46
N GLY A 57 6.91 -0.69 7.57
CA GLY A 57 6.68 -0.17 8.92
C GLY A 57 7.23 1.24 9.13
N GLU A 58 8.34 1.60 8.48
CA GLU A 58 8.89 2.97 8.54
C GLU A 58 7.93 3.93 7.84
N SER A 59 7.53 3.62 6.60
CA SER A 59 6.69 4.51 5.81
C SER A 59 5.28 4.69 6.39
N VAL A 60 4.67 3.60 6.88
CA VAL A 60 3.33 3.64 7.50
C VAL A 60 3.42 4.31 8.87
N GLY A 61 4.40 3.93 9.70
CA GLY A 61 4.55 4.46 11.04
C GLY A 61 4.81 5.97 11.07
N THR A 62 5.68 6.45 10.19
CA THR A 62 5.96 7.90 10.06
C THR A 62 4.73 8.67 9.59
N ALA A 63 3.99 8.17 8.59
CA ALA A 63 2.76 8.80 8.13
C ALA A 63 1.65 8.79 9.20
N TYR A 64 1.53 7.71 9.98
CA TYR A 64 0.54 7.60 11.05
C TYR A 64 0.79 8.55 12.21
N ALA A 65 2.05 8.95 12.44
CA ALA A 65 2.42 9.90 13.47
C ALA A 65 2.09 11.37 13.10
N LEU A 66 1.77 11.63 11.83
CA LEU A 66 1.44 12.98 11.35
C LEU A 66 -0.02 13.33 11.63
N ARG A 67 -0.28 14.63 11.85
CA ARG A 67 -1.64 15.17 11.81
C ARG A 67 -2.08 15.29 10.35
N LYS A 68 -3.39 15.28 10.13
CA LYS A 68 -3.98 15.48 8.78
C LYS A 68 -3.59 16.80 8.12
N THR A 69 -3.14 17.79 8.89
CA THR A 69 -2.69 19.10 8.41
C THR A 69 -1.19 19.18 8.15
N ASP A 70 -0.43 18.16 8.57
CA ASP A 70 1.02 18.15 8.40
C ASP A 70 1.37 17.77 6.95
N ALA A 71 2.46 18.34 6.44
CA ALA A 71 2.92 18.04 5.09
C ALA A 71 3.73 16.73 5.06
N LEU A 72 3.52 15.94 4.01
CA LEU A 72 4.28 14.73 3.72
C LEU A 72 4.96 14.89 2.36
N LEU A 73 6.29 14.72 2.32
CA LEU A 73 7.07 14.70 1.08
C LEU A 73 7.79 13.34 0.94
N PRO A 74 7.10 12.32 0.40
CA PRO A 74 7.69 10.99 0.24
C PRO A 74 8.70 10.97 -0.90
N LEU A 75 9.80 10.25 -0.70
CA LEU A 75 10.78 9.97 -1.74
C LEU A 75 10.48 8.64 -2.43
N ILE A 76 11.30 8.29 -3.44
CA ILE A 76 11.29 6.96 -4.04
C ILE A 76 11.42 5.92 -2.91
N ARG A 77 10.52 4.91 -2.89
CA ARG A 77 10.37 3.88 -1.84
C ARG A 77 9.58 4.25 -0.58
N ASN A 78 8.67 5.23 -0.63
CA ASN A 78 7.77 5.54 0.51
C ASN A 78 6.28 5.37 0.16
N MET A 79 5.92 4.35 -0.63
CA MET A 79 4.53 4.10 -1.03
C MET A 79 3.58 3.92 0.17
N GLY A 80 4.05 3.28 1.25
CA GLY A 80 3.23 3.11 2.45
C GLY A 80 2.85 4.40 3.14
N ALA A 81 3.68 5.44 3.06
CA ALA A 81 3.34 6.74 3.58
C ALA A 81 2.19 7.38 2.80
N LEU A 82 2.24 7.32 1.45
CA LEU A 82 1.20 7.82 0.57
C LEU A 82 -0.16 7.14 0.82
N MET A 83 -0.15 5.81 0.89
CA MET A 83 -1.37 5.02 1.14
C MET A 83 -1.98 5.37 2.50
N THR A 84 -1.14 5.51 3.54
CA THR A 84 -1.58 5.79 4.91
C THR A 84 -2.27 7.15 5.05
N ILE A 85 -1.80 8.18 4.32
CA ILE A 85 -2.43 9.50 4.32
C ILE A 85 -3.66 9.62 3.40
N GLY A 86 -4.09 8.50 2.79
CA GLY A 86 -5.28 8.45 1.95
C GLY A 86 -5.06 8.76 0.47
N VAL A 87 -3.81 8.72 -0.02
CA VAL A 87 -3.57 8.72 -1.47
C VAL A 87 -3.97 7.36 -2.01
N ALA A 88 -5.18 7.30 -2.59
CA ALA A 88 -5.65 6.12 -3.28
C ALA A 88 -4.88 5.92 -4.59
N HIS A 89 -4.91 4.69 -5.11
CA HIS A 89 -4.62 4.46 -6.51
C HIS A 89 -5.53 5.38 -7.34
N VAL A 90 -4.94 6.32 -8.06
CA VAL A 90 -5.68 7.14 -9.01
C VAL A 90 -5.45 6.50 -10.37
N PRO A 91 -6.51 6.17 -11.13
CA PRO A 91 -6.34 5.77 -12.51
C PRO A 91 -5.56 6.86 -13.24
N TYR A 92 -4.32 6.55 -13.62
CA TYR A 92 -3.42 7.44 -14.34
C TYR A 92 -3.99 7.77 -15.72
N SER A 93 -4.71 6.82 -16.32
CA SER A 93 -5.48 7.05 -17.54
C SER A 93 -6.70 6.12 -17.55
N PRO A 94 -7.88 6.61 -17.13
CA PRO A 94 -9.10 5.80 -17.19
C PRO A 94 -9.36 5.16 -18.57
N PRO A 95 -9.09 5.82 -19.72
CA PRO A 95 -9.23 5.21 -21.04
C PRO A 95 -8.22 4.08 -21.32
N LEU A 96 -6.95 4.22 -20.94
CA LEU A 96 -5.95 3.16 -21.16
C LEU A 96 -6.13 2.01 -20.17
N GLU A 97 -6.47 2.30 -18.93
CA GLU A 97 -6.71 1.28 -17.91
C GLU A 97 -7.97 0.48 -18.21
N SER A 98 -9.03 1.11 -18.69
CA SER A 98 -10.21 0.36 -19.18
C SER A 98 -9.89 -0.48 -20.41
N ALA A 99 -8.89 -0.11 -21.22
CA ALA A 99 -8.42 -0.93 -22.34
C ALA A 99 -7.56 -2.12 -21.90
N PHE A 100 -6.68 -1.94 -20.90
CA PHE A 100 -5.66 -2.94 -20.52
C PHE A 100 -5.95 -3.75 -19.25
N LEU A 101 -6.65 -3.18 -18.26
CA LEU A 101 -6.98 -3.85 -17.01
C LEU A 101 -8.40 -4.43 -17.10
N PRO A 102 -8.62 -5.67 -16.64
CA PRO A 102 -9.96 -6.23 -16.58
C PRO A 102 -10.76 -5.51 -15.49
N ASN A 103 -11.80 -4.78 -15.89
CA ASN A 103 -12.78 -4.23 -14.95
C ASN A 103 -13.78 -5.33 -14.52
N ALA A 104 -14.56 -5.06 -13.47
CA ALA A 104 -15.50 -6.04 -12.91
C ALA A 104 -16.44 -6.63 -13.97
N ASP A 105 -16.93 -5.80 -14.88
CA ASP A 105 -17.82 -6.23 -15.96
C ASP A 105 -17.13 -7.21 -16.92
N LYS A 106 -15.89 -6.93 -17.33
CA LYS A 106 -15.07 -7.81 -18.18
C LYS A 106 -14.75 -9.14 -17.49
N VAL A 107 -14.50 -9.13 -16.19
CA VAL A 107 -14.28 -10.36 -15.40
C VAL A 107 -15.55 -11.19 -15.32
N ILE A 108 -16.69 -10.54 -15.03
CA ILE A 108 -18.00 -11.20 -14.96
C ILE A 108 -18.37 -11.80 -16.32
N GLU A 109 -18.12 -11.08 -17.41
CA GLU A 109 -18.44 -11.56 -18.75
C GLU A 109 -17.57 -12.76 -19.14
N ALA A 110 -16.25 -12.68 -18.90
CA ALA A 110 -15.35 -13.82 -19.12
C ALA A 110 -15.74 -15.04 -18.28
N ALA A 111 -16.16 -14.84 -17.02
CA ALA A 111 -16.65 -15.91 -16.16
C ALA A 111 -17.95 -16.54 -16.70
N LYS A 112 -18.88 -15.74 -17.22
CA LYS A 112 -20.10 -16.24 -17.86
C LYS A 112 -19.79 -17.08 -19.10
N THR A 113 -18.87 -16.62 -19.94
CA THR A 113 -18.43 -17.35 -21.14
C THR A 113 -17.82 -18.70 -20.77
N LEU A 114 -17.00 -18.76 -19.71
CA LEU A 114 -16.41 -20.01 -19.22
C LEU A 114 -17.43 -21.00 -18.65
N VAL A 115 -18.52 -20.50 -18.04
CA VAL A 115 -19.62 -21.34 -17.50
C VAL A 115 -20.55 -21.85 -18.61
N ALA A 116 -20.55 -21.19 -19.77
CA ALA A 116 -21.35 -21.57 -20.93
C ALA A 116 -20.70 -22.65 -21.82
N TYR A 117 -19.43 -23.00 -21.55
CA TYR A 117 -18.74 -24.17 -22.11
C TYR A 117 -18.96 -25.40 -21.21
#